data_AF-A0A1Q7DVS1-F1
#
_entry.id   AF-A0A1Q7DVS1-F1
#
_cell.length_a   1.000
_cell.length_b   1.000
_cell.length_c   1.000
_cell.angle_alpha   90.00
_cell.angle_beta   90.00
_cell.angle_gamma   90.00
#
_symmetry.space_group_name_H-M   'P 1'
#
loop_
_entity.id
_entity.type
_entity.pdbx_description
1 polymer ?
#
loop_
_entity_poly.entity_id
_entity_poly.type
_entity_poly.pdbx_seq_one_letter_code
_entity_poly.pdbx_strand_id
1 'polypeptide(L)'
;MRPYLSTARRYRWLLAAILTLVWGAGIAAAFVEYTTTYESGATIWVLRAPAELIQRNPSDPTITSVQTVAVQQAELLNQLLLTKSFLRDVVQRTSVSGELAAATDEAKYLDQIRKRFRVEVLGTNLLMVSFAAHDPRTPPELVNAVLAVRDERVTQARVANTAVVGALYQKDFEIAQGQALEAQQRLEEFDATHRPPLNTVDEHVQAQLRLALDFAQVRVSDLLGRIDQARLAPELLDMSGMEFQVVDEPREQSRPSGGTRSAIVLASVALVAGAALAALLILLATHLSGMADVRLSPAGQIAAVPRAVGGEAAADRAG
;
A
#
# COMPACT_ATOMS: atom_id res chain seq x y z
N MET A 1 36.75 -30.67 1.99
CA MET A 1 36.04 -30.47 0.70
C MET A 1 36.05 -31.67 -0.25
N ARG A 2 37.15 -32.45 -0.33
CA ARG A 2 37.21 -33.68 -1.17
C ARG A 2 36.08 -34.71 -0.96
N PRO A 3 35.59 -35.01 0.26
CA PRO A 3 34.54 -36.02 0.43
C PRO A 3 33.16 -35.58 -0.08
N TYR A 4 32.85 -34.28 -0.08
CA TYR A 4 31.58 -33.77 -0.62
C TYR A 4 31.50 -33.92 -2.15
N LEU A 5 32.65 -33.75 -2.83
CA LEU A 5 32.75 -33.87 -4.29
C LEU A 5 32.60 -35.32 -4.78
N SER A 6 33.09 -36.31 -4.02
CA SER A 6 32.95 -37.73 -4.38
C SER A 6 31.52 -38.23 -4.21
N THR A 7 30.83 -37.81 -3.14
CA THR A 7 29.42 -38.14 -2.90
C THR A 7 28.50 -37.52 -3.94
N ALA A 8 28.73 -36.26 -4.31
CA ALA A 8 28.00 -35.61 -5.39
C ALA A 8 28.17 -36.33 -6.75
N ARG A 9 29.37 -36.85 -7.04
CA ARG A 9 29.64 -37.57 -8.29
C ARG A 9 29.00 -38.97 -8.34
N ARG A 10 28.82 -39.60 -7.17
CA ARG A 10 28.14 -40.90 -7.02
C ARG A 10 26.63 -40.80 -7.20
N TYR A 11 26.01 -39.73 -6.68
CA TYR A 11 24.55 -39.50 -6.76
C TYR A 11 24.13 -38.49 -7.84
N ARG A 12 25.01 -38.16 -8.79
CA ARG A 12 24.77 -37.13 -9.82
C ARG A 12 23.45 -37.30 -10.59
N TRP A 13 23.07 -38.54 -10.91
CA TRP A 13 21.83 -38.81 -11.65
C TRP A 13 20.58 -38.63 -10.78
N LEU A 14 20.66 -38.96 -9.50
CA LEU A 14 19.56 -38.81 -8.55
C LEU A 14 19.36 -37.32 -8.21
N LEU A 15 20.46 -36.58 -7.99
CA LEU A 15 20.44 -35.12 -7.83
C LEU A 15 19.89 -34.44 -9.09
N ALA A 16 20.35 -34.83 -10.28
CA ALA A 16 19.84 -34.29 -11.54
C ALA A 16 18.34 -34.57 -11.72
N ALA A 17 17.86 -35.77 -11.39
CA ALA A 17 16.44 -36.12 -11.49
C ALA A 17 15.56 -35.28 -10.54
N ILE A 18 15.95 -35.15 -9.27
CA ILE A 18 15.21 -34.35 -8.28
C ILE A 18 15.19 -32.87 -8.67
N LEU A 19 16.34 -32.35 -9.08
CA LEU A 19 16.51 -30.95 -9.41
C LEU A 19 15.77 -30.60 -10.71
N THR A 20 15.73 -31.51 -11.68
CA THR A 20 14.87 -31.39 -12.88
C THR A 20 13.39 -31.40 -12.50
N LEU A 21 12.97 -32.20 -11.52
CA LEU A 21 11.58 -32.27 -11.07
C LEU A 21 11.18 -30.95 -10.38
N VAL A 22 12.01 -30.44 -9.47
CA VAL A 22 11.74 -29.19 -8.73
C VAL A 22 11.75 -27.97 -9.66
N TRP A 23 12.78 -27.83 -10.50
CA TRP A 23 12.86 -26.72 -11.44
C TRP A 23 11.82 -26.83 -12.54
N GLY A 24 11.58 -28.03 -13.08
CA GLY A 24 10.56 -28.28 -14.08
C GLY A 24 9.15 -27.95 -13.57
N ALA A 25 8.81 -28.38 -12.36
CA ALA A 25 7.54 -28.02 -11.73
C ALA A 25 7.42 -26.51 -11.48
N GLY A 26 8.50 -25.86 -11.04
CA GLY A 26 8.52 -24.42 -10.82
C GLY A 26 8.37 -23.58 -12.10
N ILE A 27 9.05 -23.96 -13.17
CA ILE A 27 8.95 -23.30 -14.48
C ILE A 27 7.56 -23.54 -15.08
N ALA A 28 7.02 -24.76 -14.97
CA ALA A 28 5.66 -25.06 -15.43
C ALA A 28 4.61 -24.22 -14.68
N ALA A 29 4.72 -24.12 -13.34
CA ALA A 29 3.84 -23.27 -12.54
C ALA A 29 3.97 -21.78 -12.92
N ALA A 30 5.20 -21.30 -13.15
CA ALA A 30 5.43 -19.93 -13.62
C ALA A 30 4.83 -19.67 -15.01
N PHE A 31 4.88 -20.65 -15.91
CA PHE A 31 4.30 -20.55 -17.24
C PHE A 31 2.76 -20.50 -17.20
N VAL A 32 2.15 -21.33 -16.34
CA VAL A 32 0.70 -21.28 -16.11
C VAL A 32 0.32 -19.90 -15.59
N GLU A 33 0.96 -19.44 -14.52
CA GLU A 33 0.69 -18.12 -13.92
C GLU A 33 0.83 -16.98 -14.94
N TYR A 34 1.84 -17.05 -15.81
CA TYR A 34 2.06 -16.06 -16.87
C TYR A 34 0.93 -16.04 -17.91
N THR A 35 0.37 -17.21 -18.25
CA THR A 35 -0.64 -17.35 -19.30
C THR A 35 -2.08 -17.22 -18.80
N THR A 36 -2.31 -17.31 -17.49
CA THR A 36 -3.66 -17.26 -16.90
C THR A 36 -3.98 -15.94 -16.19
N THR A 37 -3.03 -15.01 -16.09
CA THR A 37 -3.21 -13.77 -15.33
C THR A 37 -3.47 -12.55 -16.23
N TYR A 38 -4.65 -11.96 -16.07
CA TYR A 38 -5.08 -10.73 -16.73
C TYR A 38 -4.90 -9.55 -15.79
N GLU A 39 -4.31 -8.47 -16.27
CA GLU A 39 -4.22 -7.21 -15.53
C GLU A 39 -5.00 -6.13 -16.27
N SER A 40 -5.71 -5.28 -15.54
CA SER A 40 -6.31 -4.07 -16.08
C SER A 40 -5.95 -2.92 -15.16
N GLY A 41 -5.71 -1.75 -15.75
CA GLY A 41 -5.32 -0.57 -15.00
C GLY A 41 -5.91 0.69 -15.58
N ALA A 42 -6.12 1.67 -14.71
CA ALA A 42 -6.58 3.00 -15.06
C ALA A 42 -5.43 3.99 -14.82
N THR A 43 -5.16 4.83 -15.80
CA THR A 43 -4.21 5.94 -15.66
C THR A 43 -4.99 7.18 -15.25
N ILE A 44 -4.57 7.80 -14.17
CA ILE A 44 -5.26 8.92 -13.56
C ILE A 44 -4.32 10.11 -13.49
N TRP A 45 -4.84 11.25 -13.93
CA TRP A 45 -4.23 12.54 -13.78
C TRP A 45 -4.84 13.26 -12.58
N VAL A 46 -3.98 13.66 -11.65
CA VAL A 46 -4.36 14.38 -10.44
C VAL A 46 -4.00 15.84 -10.59
N LEU A 47 -4.99 16.73 -10.50
CA LEU A 47 -4.74 18.15 -10.36
C LEU A 47 -4.70 18.56 -8.89
N ARG A 48 -3.78 19.47 -8.57
CA ARG A 48 -3.74 20.16 -7.28
C ARG A 48 -4.90 21.17 -7.24
N ALA A 49 -5.78 21.09 -6.24
CA ALA A 49 -6.66 22.21 -5.89
C ALA A 49 -5.79 23.47 -5.66
N PRO A 50 -6.10 24.63 -6.27
CA PRO A 50 -5.22 25.79 -6.27
C PRO A 50 -4.71 26.12 -4.86
N ALA A 51 -3.40 26.31 -4.75
CA ALA A 51 -2.62 26.36 -3.52
C ALA A 51 -2.91 27.56 -2.60
N GLU A 52 -4.01 28.28 -2.82
CA GLU A 52 -4.33 29.52 -2.12
C GLU A 52 -4.78 29.30 -0.67
N LEU A 53 -5.04 28.05 -0.27
CA LEU A 53 -5.41 27.68 1.10
C LEU A 53 -4.27 27.07 1.93
N ILE A 54 -3.09 26.85 1.34
CA ILE A 54 -1.91 26.40 2.09
C ILE A 54 -1.05 27.63 2.33
N GLN A 55 -1.28 28.32 3.46
CA GLN A 55 -0.35 29.27 4.03
C GLN A 55 1.00 28.59 4.19
N ARG A 56 1.87 28.78 3.19
CA ARG A 56 3.21 28.22 3.14
C ARG A 56 4.04 29.04 4.12
N ASN A 57 4.29 28.51 5.31
CA ASN A 57 5.20 29.11 6.28
C ASN A 57 6.62 29.16 5.65
N PRO A 58 7.17 30.35 5.35
CA PRO A 58 8.35 30.48 4.47
C PRO A 58 9.70 30.25 5.17
N SER A 59 9.72 29.66 6.36
CA SER A 59 10.84 29.78 7.30
C SER A 59 11.65 28.50 7.57
N ASP A 60 11.38 27.39 6.89
CA ASP A 60 12.11 26.13 7.14
C ASP A 60 12.99 25.70 5.95
N PRO A 61 14.30 25.98 5.98
CA PRO A 61 15.24 25.60 4.92
C PRO A 61 15.63 24.11 4.90
N THR A 62 15.05 23.27 5.77
CA THR A 62 15.43 21.85 5.89
C THR A 62 14.46 20.85 5.27
N ILE A 63 13.30 21.30 4.76
CA ILE A 63 12.30 20.40 4.16
C ILE A 63 12.47 20.32 2.64
N THR A 64 13.46 19.56 2.18
CA THR A 64 13.46 19.02 0.81
C THR A 64 12.42 17.90 0.68
N SER A 65 11.14 18.21 0.83
CA SER A 65 10.06 17.27 0.50
C SER A 65 9.55 17.60 -0.90
N VAL A 66 10.20 17.02 -1.91
CA VAL A 66 9.69 16.93 -3.28
C VAL A 66 8.60 15.84 -3.31
N GLN A 67 7.61 15.91 -2.43
CA GLN A 67 6.47 15.00 -2.49
C GLN A 67 5.54 15.52 -3.58
N THR A 68 5.52 14.80 -4.71
CA THR A 68 4.64 15.14 -5.82
C THR A 68 3.18 14.89 -5.43
N VAL A 69 2.26 15.54 -6.14
CA VAL A 69 0.81 15.40 -5.87
C VAL A 69 0.38 13.95 -6.11
N ALA A 70 0.93 13.30 -7.14
CA ALA A 70 0.70 11.89 -7.40
C ALA A 70 1.17 10.98 -6.25
N VAL A 71 2.32 11.26 -5.61
CA VAL A 71 2.80 10.47 -4.45
C VAL A 71 1.84 10.61 -3.27
N GLN A 72 1.33 11.81 -2.99
CA GLN A 72 0.38 12.02 -1.88
C GLN A 72 -0.95 11.30 -2.14
N GLN A 73 -1.48 11.36 -3.36
CA GLN A 73 -2.72 10.66 -3.70
C GLN A 73 -2.53 9.14 -3.75
N ALA A 74 -1.38 8.65 -4.23
CA ALA A 74 -1.08 7.22 -4.22
C ALA A 74 -1.02 6.68 -2.79
N GLU A 75 -0.41 7.42 -1.85
CA GLU A 75 -0.37 7.04 -0.44
C GLU A 75 -1.78 7.04 0.19
N LEU A 76 -2.58 8.08 -0.07
CA LEU A 76 -3.96 8.13 0.41
C LEU A 76 -4.79 6.96 -0.15
N LEU A 77 -4.65 6.66 -1.44
CA LEU A 77 -5.36 5.54 -2.07
C LEU A 77 -4.87 4.21 -1.49
N ASN A 78 -3.57 4.04 -1.25
CA ASN A 78 -3.04 2.86 -0.57
C ASN A 78 -3.64 2.71 0.83
N GLN A 79 -3.74 3.80 1.60
CA GLN A 79 -4.37 3.79 2.92
C GLN A 79 -5.86 3.43 2.85
N LEU A 80 -6.59 3.91 1.84
CA LEU A 80 -7.97 3.50 1.58
C LEU A 80 -8.05 2.00 1.26
N LEU A 81 -7.16 1.48 0.39
CA LEU A 81 -7.10 0.05 0.05
C LEU A 81 -6.71 -0.83 1.25
N LEU A 82 -6.00 -0.31 2.25
CA LEU A 82 -5.76 -1.02 3.51
C LEU A 82 -7.02 -1.14 4.38
N THR A 83 -8.01 -0.27 4.16
CA THR A 83 -9.22 -0.19 4.97
C THR A 83 -10.23 -1.25 4.51
N LYS A 84 -10.58 -2.19 5.39
CA LYS A 84 -11.52 -3.29 5.07
C LYS A 84 -12.88 -2.80 4.60
N SER A 85 -13.42 -1.72 5.19
CA SER A 85 -14.71 -1.16 4.78
C SER A 85 -14.66 -0.64 3.35
N PHE A 86 -13.55 -0.02 2.93
CA PHE A 86 -13.39 0.46 1.57
C PHE A 86 -13.39 -0.70 0.57
N LEU A 87 -12.56 -1.73 0.82
CA LEU A 87 -12.51 -2.90 -0.06
C LEU A 87 -13.85 -3.65 -0.12
N ARG A 88 -14.58 -3.72 1.01
CA ARG A 88 -15.92 -4.30 1.03
C ARG A 88 -16.86 -3.56 0.09
N ASP A 89 -16.92 -2.23 0.18
CA ASP A 89 -17.80 -1.41 -0.66
C ASP A 89 -17.44 -1.55 -2.16
N VAL A 90 -16.15 -1.66 -2.46
CA VAL A 90 -15.64 -1.91 -3.82
C VAL A 90 -16.12 -3.26 -4.34
N VAL A 91 -15.91 -4.33 -3.58
CA VAL A 91 -16.28 -5.70 -3.98
C VAL A 91 -17.79 -5.84 -4.12
N GLN A 92 -18.57 -5.19 -3.24
CA GLN A 92 -20.03 -5.18 -3.30
C GLN A 92 -20.59 -4.56 -4.60
N ARG A 93 -19.84 -3.69 -5.28
CA ARG A 93 -20.25 -3.07 -6.56
C ARG A 93 -19.86 -3.87 -7.80
N THR A 94 -19.27 -5.03 -7.62
CA THR A 94 -18.74 -5.85 -8.72
C THR A 94 -19.41 -7.23 -8.79
N SER A 95 -19.16 -7.95 -9.88
CA SER A 95 -19.66 -9.31 -10.06
C SER A 95 -19.15 -10.30 -9.00
N VAL A 96 -18.01 -10.02 -8.36
CA VAL A 96 -17.41 -10.85 -7.31
C VAL A 96 -18.06 -10.68 -5.92
N SER A 97 -19.10 -9.85 -5.80
CA SER A 97 -19.88 -9.71 -4.56
C SER A 97 -20.47 -11.04 -4.05
N GLY A 98 -20.85 -11.94 -4.96
CA GLY A 98 -21.33 -13.29 -4.62
C GLY A 98 -20.23 -14.17 -4.01
N GLU A 99 -18.99 -14.04 -4.48
CA GLU A 99 -17.84 -14.76 -3.93
C GLU A 99 -17.50 -14.27 -2.52
N LEU A 100 -17.59 -12.95 -2.28
CA LEU A 100 -17.42 -12.36 -0.96
C LEU A 100 -18.46 -12.92 0.03
N ALA A 101 -19.73 -13.01 -0.39
CA ALA A 101 -20.80 -13.55 0.44
C ALA A 101 -20.65 -15.05 0.73
N ALA A 102 -20.05 -15.80 -0.21
CA ALA A 102 -19.76 -17.23 -0.04
C ALA A 102 -18.46 -17.51 0.73
N ALA A 103 -17.60 -16.51 0.93
CA ALA A 103 -16.32 -16.68 1.58
C ALA A 103 -16.48 -17.01 3.07
N THR A 104 -15.87 -18.11 3.51
CA THR A 104 -15.87 -18.51 4.94
C THR A 104 -15.15 -17.49 5.83
N ASP A 105 -14.13 -16.81 5.29
CA ASP A 105 -13.39 -15.75 5.96
C ASP A 105 -13.31 -14.53 5.04
N GLU A 106 -14.26 -13.62 5.24
CA GLU A 106 -14.36 -12.36 4.50
C GLU A 106 -13.06 -11.54 4.61
N ALA A 107 -12.44 -11.48 5.79
CA ALA A 107 -11.26 -10.67 6.01
C ALA A 107 -10.06 -11.21 5.21
N LYS A 108 -9.91 -12.53 5.14
CA LYS A 108 -8.88 -13.18 4.32
C LYS A 108 -9.13 -12.98 2.83
N TYR A 109 -10.38 -13.03 2.37
CA TYR A 109 -10.72 -12.78 0.98
C TYR A 109 -10.41 -11.33 0.57
N LEU A 110 -10.82 -10.34 1.39
CA LEU A 110 -10.50 -8.94 1.15
C LEU A 110 -8.98 -8.67 1.18
N ASP A 111 -8.24 -9.35 2.07
CA ASP A 111 -6.77 -9.26 2.10
C ASP A 111 -6.11 -9.82 0.83
N GLN A 112 -6.67 -10.89 0.24
CA GLN A 112 -6.19 -11.42 -1.03
C GLN A 112 -6.45 -10.45 -2.18
N ILE A 113 -7.64 -9.84 -2.24
CA ILE A 113 -7.96 -8.80 -3.22
C ILE A 113 -6.99 -7.62 -3.09
N ARG A 114 -6.79 -7.12 -1.87
CA ARG A 114 -5.85 -6.03 -1.57
C ARG A 114 -4.46 -6.27 -2.16
N LYS A 115 -3.90 -7.47 -1.98
CA LYS A 115 -2.54 -7.82 -2.45
C LYS A 115 -2.41 -7.82 -3.98
N ARG A 116 -3.52 -7.90 -4.70
CA ARG A 116 -3.57 -7.91 -6.17
C ARG A 116 -3.75 -6.51 -6.76
N PHE A 117 -4.17 -5.54 -5.94
CA PHE A 117 -4.13 -4.13 -6.32
C PHE A 117 -2.70 -3.60 -6.32
N ARG A 118 -2.42 -2.74 -7.28
CA ARG A 118 -1.17 -1.99 -7.37
C ARG A 118 -1.48 -0.54 -7.65
N VAL A 119 -0.73 0.34 -7.00
CA VAL A 119 -0.78 1.78 -7.22
C VAL A 119 0.65 2.21 -7.53
N GLU A 120 0.89 2.63 -8.76
CA GLU A 120 2.21 3.07 -9.23
C GLU A 120 2.15 4.55 -9.64
N VAL A 121 3.17 5.32 -9.26
CA VAL A 121 3.28 6.73 -9.65
C VAL A 121 4.07 6.80 -10.94
N LEU A 122 3.45 7.28 -12.02
CA LEU A 122 4.07 7.39 -13.36
C LEU A 122 4.71 8.76 -13.60
N GLY A 123 4.53 9.74 -12.70
CA GLY A 123 5.13 11.07 -12.81
C GLY A 123 4.72 12.01 -11.67
N THR A 124 4.77 13.32 -11.91
CA THR A 124 4.41 14.32 -10.89
C THR A 124 2.91 14.34 -10.58
N ASN A 125 2.08 14.17 -11.62
CA ASN A 125 0.62 14.25 -11.55
C ASN A 125 -0.08 12.98 -12.07
N LEU A 126 0.68 11.95 -12.47
CA LEU A 126 0.14 10.72 -13.02
C LEU A 126 0.31 9.58 -12.03
N LEU A 127 -0.78 8.87 -11.78
CA LEU A 127 -0.80 7.62 -11.06
C LEU A 127 -1.53 6.56 -11.87
N MET A 128 -1.12 5.31 -11.74
CA MET A 128 -1.76 4.16 -12.35
C MET A 128 -2.25 3.24 -11.24
N VAL A 129 -3.52 2.86 -11.31
CA VAL A 129 -4.11 1.86 -10.42
C VAL A 129 -4.38 0.63 -11.26
N SER A 130 -3.83 -0.51 -10.89
CA SER A 130 -4.06 -1.76 -11.60
C SER A 130 -4.50 -2.89 -10.66
N PHE A 131 -5.21 -3.85 -11.23
CA PHE A 131 -5.61 -5.08 -10.57
C PHE A 131 -5.31 -6.28 -11.46
N ALA A 132 -4.84 -7.37 -10.87
CA ALA A 132 -4.57 -8.62 -11.58
C ALA A 132 -5.53 -9.73 -11.13
N ALA A 133 -6.21 -10.39 -12.06
CA ALA A 133 -7.12 -11.51 -11.83
C ALA A 133 -6.90 -12.67 -12.81
N HIS A 134 -7.53 -13.82 -12.55
CA HIS A 134 -7.53 -14.95 -13.50
C HIS A 134 -8.67 -14.85 -14.52
N ASP A 135 -9.75 -14.16 -14.18
CA ASP A 135 -10.85 -13.86 -15.08
C ASP A 135 -10.57 -12.52 -15.79
N PRO A 136 -10.71 -12.42 -17.12
CA PRO A 136 -10.52 -11.17 -17.86
C PRO A 136 -11.51 -10.05 -17.50
N ARG A 137 -12.69 -10.38 -16.94
CA ARG A 137 -13.73 -9.38 -16.60
C ARG A 137 -13.54 -8.72 -15.25
N THR A 138 -13.05 -9.46 -14.26
CA THR A 138 -12.88 -8.96 -12.89
C THR A 138 -11.95 -7.74 -12.78
N PRO A 139 -10.79 -7.65 -13.47
CA PRO A 139 -9.87 -6.53 -13.33
C PRO A 139 -10.46 -5.16 -13.66
N PRO A 140 -11.06 -4.93 -14.84
CA PRO A 140 -11.64 -3.62 -15.13
C PRO A 140 -12.81 -3.27 -14.22
N GLU A 141 -13.65 -4.25 -13.85
CA GLU A 141 -14.75 -4.04 -12.88
C GLU A 141 -14.24 -3.54 -11.54
N LEU A 142 -13.23 -4.19 -10.97
CA LEU A 142 -12.67 -3.83 -9.67
C LEU A 142 -11.95 -2.48 -9.70
N VAL A 143 -11.19 -2.17 -10.76
CA VAL A 143 -10.55 -0.86 -10.88
C VAL A 143 -11.60 0.23 -10.99
N ASN A 144 -12.63 0.07 -11.84
CA ASN A 144 -13.74 1.02 -11.94
C ASN A 144 -14.47 1.20 -10.60
N ALA A 145 -14.75 0.11 -9.90
CA ALA A 145 -15.41 0.16 -8.60
C ALA A 145 -14.55 0.88 -7.54
N VAL A 146 -13.22 0.69 -7.52
CA VAL A 146 -12.31 1.44 -6.64
C VAL A 146 -12.41 2.94 -6.90
N LEU A 147 -12.39 3.36 -8.16
CA LEU A 147 -12.47 4.78 -8.51
C LEU A 147 -13.82 5.38 -8.12
N ALA A 148 -14.92 4.68 -8.41
CA ALA A 148 -16.27 5.11 -8.06
C ALA A 148 -16.49 5.22 -6.55
N VAL A 149 -16.07 4.22 -5.77
CA VAL A 149 -16.20 4.25 -4.30
C VAL A 149 -15.32 5.34 -3.68
N ARG A 150 -14.12 5.56 -4.22
CA ARG A 150 -13.24 6.65 -3.77
C ARG A 150 -13.88 8.00 -4.04
N ASP A 151 -14.43 8.21 -5.23
CA ASP A 151 -15.09 9.46 -5.60
C ASP A 151 -16.28 9.77 -4.69
N GLU A 152 -17.14 8.78 -4.47
CA GLU A 152 -18.29 8.90 -3.57
C GLU A 152 -17.86 9.21 -2.14
N ARG A 153 -16.85 8.52 -1.60
CA ARG A 153 -16.36 8.77 -0.23
C ARG A 153 -15.73 10.15 -0.09
N VAL A 154 -14.99 10.61 -1.10
CA VAL A 154 -14.42 11.97 -1.08
C VAL A 154 -15.54 13.01 -1.11
N THR A 155 -16.56 12.81 -1.94
CA THR A 155 -17.73 13.69 -2.01
C THR A 155 -18.50 13.69 -0.68
N GLN A 156 -18.79 12.52 -0.11
CA GLN A 156 -19.45 12.40 1.20
C GLN A 156 -18.63 13.06 2.32
N ALA A 157 -17.31 12.84 2.35
CA ALA A 157 -16.44 13.47 3.34
C ALA A 157 -16.42 15.00 3.19
N ARG A 158 -16.42 15.52 1.95
CA ARG A 158 -16.52 16.96 1.69
C ARG A 158 -17.85 17.53 2.18
N VAL A 159 -18.97 16.90 1.84
CA VAL A 159 -20.31 17.32 2.30
C VAL A 159 -20.39 17.31 3.83
N ALA A 160 -19.90 16.24 4.47
CA ALA A 160 -19.87 16.15 5.93
C ALA A 160 -19.00 17.24 6.57
N ASN A 161 -17.80 17.48 6.03
CA ASN A 161 -16.92 18.53 6.53
C ASN A 161 -17.53 19.93 6.36
N THR A 162 -18.14 20.22 5.21
CA THR A 162 -18.83 21.48 4.98
C THR A 162 -20.02 21.65 5.93
N ALA A 163 -20.79 20.59 6.21
CA ALA A 163 -21.88 20.65 7.17
C ALA A 163 -21.40 20.98 8.58
N VAL A 164 -20.28 20.40 9.02
CA VAL A 164 -19.66 20.69 10.33
C VAL A 164 -19.17 22.14 10.39
N VAL A 165 -18.48 22.63 9.35
CA VAL A 165 -18.00 24.01 9.29
C VAL A 165 -19.16 25.01 9.25
N GLY A 166 -20.21 24.72 8.48
CA GLY A 166 -21.43 25.53 8.45
C GLY A 166 -22.11 25.61 9.82
N ALA A 167 -22.20 24.48 10.54
CA ALA A 167 -22.76 24.46 11.89
C ALA A 167 -21.92 25.28 12.89
N LEU A 168 -20.59 25.27 12.76
CA LEU A 168 -19.70 26.11 13.57
C LEU A 168 -19.95 27.60 13.29
N TYR A 169 -20.01 28.02 12.03
CA TYR A 169 -20.29 29.41 11.69
C TYR A 169 -21.68 29.86 12.12
N GLN A 170 -22.67 28.97 12.03
CA GLN A 170 -24.02 29.26 12.53
C GLN A 170 -24.02 29.56 14.03
N LYS A 171 -23.28 28.77 14.81
CA LYS A 171 -23.12 29.00 16.25
C LYS A 171 -22.39 30.32 16.53
N ASP A 172 -21.31 30.60 15.81
CA ASP A 172 -20.57 31.87 15.97
C ASP A 172 -21.43 33.08 15.61
N PHE A 173 -22.30 32.94 14.60
CA PHE A 173 -23.26 33.96 14.20
C PHE A 173 -24.27 34.27 15.29
N GLU A 174 -24.84 33.25 15.94
CA GLU A 174 -25.78 33.44 17.06
C GLU A 174 -25.11 34.18 18.23
N ILE A 175 -23.85 33.84 18.54
CA ILE A 175 -23.07 34.52 19.58
C ILE A 175 -22.82 35.99 19.19
N ALA A 176 -22.38 36.25 17.95
CA ALA A 176 -22.13 37.59 17.46
C ALA A 176 -23.40 38.45 17.42
N GLN A 177 -24.54 37.85 17.06
CA GLN A 177 -25.83 38.52 17.09
C GLN A 177 -26.23 38.92 18.50
N GLY A 178 -26.02 38.04 19.48
CA GLY A 178 -26.23 38.35 20.90
C GLY A 178 -25.35 39.52 21.36
N GLN A 179 -24.08 39.53 20.97
CA GLN A 179 -23.15 40.62 21.30
C GLN A 179 -23.55 41.96 20.65
N ALA A 180 -24.05 41.94 19.41
CA ALA A 180 -24.54 43.14 18.74
C ALA A 180 -25.78 43.72 19.43
N LEU A 181 -26.71 42.85 19.85
CA LEU A 181 -27.89 43.26 20.61
C LEU A 181 -27.50 43.84 21.98
N GLU A 182 -26.56 43.21 22.68
CA GLU A 182 -26.07 43.71 23.97
C GLU A 182 -25.35 45.06 23.82
N ALA A 183 -24.51 45.23 22.80
CA ALA A 183 -23.85 46.50 22.50
C ALA A 183 -24.86 47.61 22.19
N GLN A 184 -25.92 47.28 21.44
CA GLN A 184 -27.02 48.20 21.15
C GLN A 184 -27.75 48.61 22.43
N GLN A 185 -28.11 47.65 23.29
CA GLN A 185 -28.78 47.93 24.56
C GLN A 185 -27.94 48.83 25.47
N ARG A 186 -26.64 48.60 25.57
CA ARG A 186 -25.73 49.45 26.37
C ARG A 186 -25.67 50.89 25.83
N LEU A 187 -25.68 51.06 24.51
CA LEU A 187 -25.72 52.40 23.90
C LEU A 187 -27.07 53.09 24.16
N GLU A 188 -28.18 52.36 24.01
CA GLU A 188 -29.53 52.88 24.29
C GLU A 188 -29.70 53.25 25.78
N GLU A 189 -29.19 52.42 26.69
CA GLU A 189 -29.21 52.70 28.14
C GLU A 189 -28.37 53.93 28.49
N PHE A 190 -27.20 54.08 27.86
CA PHE A 190 -26.37 55.26 28.00
C PHE A 190 -27.10 56.52 27.52
N ASP A 191 -27.71 56.48 26.33
CA ASP A 191 -28.44 57.60 25.73
C ASP A 191 -29.72 57.95 26.53
N ALA A 192 -30.36 56.97 27.17
CA ALA A 192 -31.53 57.19 28.01
C ALA A 192 -31.17 57.87 29.35
N THR A 193 -30.00 57.55 29.90
CA THR A 193 -29.54 58.06 31.20
C THR A 193 -28.79 59.39 31.09
N HIS A 194 -28.14 59.68 29.96
CA HIS A 194 -27.35 60.90 29.76
C HIS A 194 -28.03 61.83 28.76
N ARG A 195 -28.73 62.87 29.28
CA ARG A 195 -29.34 63.89 28.42
C ARG A 195 -28.31 64.91 27.93
N PRO A 196 -28.36 65.31 26.65
CA PRO A 196 -27.51 66.38 26.14
C PRO A 196 -27.71 67.71 26.89
N PRO A 197 -26.67 68.56 27.03
CA PRO A 197 -25.31 68.39 26.48
C PRO A 197 -24.45 67.44 27.33
N LEU A 198 -23.74 66.54 26.65
CA LEU A 198 -22.81 65.59 27.29
C LEU A 198 -21.54 66.32 27.76
N ASN A 199 -20.92 65.85 28.84
CA ASN A 199 -19.59 66.30 29.20
C ASN A 199 -18.53 65.56 28.35
N THR A 200 -17.28 66.02 28.36
CA THR A 200 -16.20 65.45 27.53
C THR A 200 -15.88 63.98 27.86
N VAL A 201 -16.14 63.52 29.08
CA VAL A 201 -15.94 62.11 29.48
C VAL A 201 -17.05 61.25 28.90
N ASP A 202 -18.30 61.70 29.03
CA ASP A 202 -19.51 61.02 28.53
C ASP A 202 -19.48 60.93 26.99
N GLU A 203 -19.00 61.97 26.31
CA GLU A 203 -18.78 61.94 24.85
C GLU A 203 -17.81 60.81 24.45
N HIS A 204 -16.73 60.62 25.22
CA HIS A 204 -15.75 59.57 24.95
C HIS A 204 -16.34 58.17 25.20
N VAL A 205 -17.10 58.00 26.27
CA VAL A 205 -17.78 56.73 26.58
C VAL A 205 -18.81 56.39 25.50
N GLN A 206 -19.62 57.37 25.07
CA GLN A 206 -20.58 57.17 23.98
C GLN A 206 -19.88 56.76 22.68
N ALA A 207 -18.76 57.40 22.34
CA ALA A 207 -17.98 57.06 21.15
C ALA A 207 -17.44 55.62 21.22
N GLN A 208 -16.98 55.16 22.38
CA GLN A 208 -16.54 53.77 22.58
C GLN A 208 -17.70 52.77 22.42
N LEU A 209 -18.88 53.08 22.96
CA LEU A 209 -20.07 52.22 22.83
C LEU A 209 -20.54 52.12 21.37
N ARG A 210 -20.53 53.23 20.63
CA ARG A 210 -20.82 53.24 19.18
C ARG A 210 -19.83 52.38 18.40
N LEU A 211 -18.53 52.55 18.67
CA LEU A 211 -17.50 51.76 18.03
C LEU A 211 -17.67 50.26 18.33
N ALA A 212 -18.03 49.90 19.57
CA ALA A 212 -18.29 48.52 19.95
C ALA A 212 -19.50 47.93 19.20
N LEU A 213 -20.57 48.70 19.03
CA LEU A 213 -21.73 48.32 18.22
C LEU A 213 -21.34 48.12 16.74
N ASP A 214 -20.59 49.06 16.16
CA ASP A 214 -20.12 48.97 14.78
C ASP A 214 -19.29 47.71 14.54
N PHE A 215 -18.35 47.40 15.45
CA PHE A 215 -17.57 46.16 15.37
C PHE A 215 -18.43 44.90 15.46
N ALA A 216 -19.42 44.89 16.35
CA ALA A 216 -20.32 43.75 16.50
C ALA A 216 -21.17 43.54 15.23
N GLN A 217 -21.68 44.61 14.62
CA GLN A 217 -22.44 44.54 13.37
C GLN A 217 -21.59 44.06 12.20
N VAL A 218 -20.35 44.56 12.06
CA VAL A 218 -19.41 44.08 11.03
C VAL A 218 -19.13 42.59 11.21
N ARG A 219 -18.96 42.12 12.44
CA ARG A 219 -18.73 40.71 12.74
C ARG A 219 -19.92 39.83 12.33
N VAL A 220 -21.15 40.28 12.60
CA VAL A 220 -22.37 39.59 12.17
C VAL A 220 -22.43 39.48 10.64
N SER A 221 -22.13 40.57 9.92
CA SER A 221 -22.12 40.58 8.46
C SER A 221 -21.04 39.67 7.85
N ASP A 222 -19.83 39.66 8.43
CA ASP A 222 -18.73 38.76 8.01
C ASP A 222 -19.12 37.29 8.19
N LEU A 223 -19.70 36.94 9.34
CA LEU A 223 -20.14 35.56 9.61
C LEU A 223 -21.26 35.12 8.68
N LEU A 224 -22.23 36.00 8.38
CA LEU A 224 -23.28 35.70 7.41
C LEU A 224 -22.69 35.39 6.03
N GLY A 225 -21.74 36.20 5.56
CA GLY A 225 -21.05 35.96 4.29
C GLY A 225 -20.30 34.62 4.27
N ARG A 226 -19.66 34.24 5.38
CA ARG A 226 -18.99 32.94 5.52
C ARG A 226 -19.96 31.77 5.53
N ILE A 227 -21.14 31.91 6.15
CA ILE A 227 -22.19 30.90 6.12
C ILE A 227 -22.68 30.70 4.69
N ASP A 228 -22.98 31.78 3.96
CA ASP A 228 -23.44 31.70 2.58
C ASP A 228 -22.38 31.07 1.67
N GLN A 229 -21.10 31.46 1.83
CA GLN A 229 -20.00 30.86 1.09
C GLN A 229 -19.83 29.37 1.40
N ALA A 230 -19.89 29.00 2.69
CA ALA A 230 -19.78 27.59 3.10
C ALA A 230 -20.93 26.75 2.52
N ARG A 231 -22.14 27.32 2.43
CA ARG A 231 -23.30 26.66 1.84
C ARG A 231 -23.16 26.42 0.34
N LEU A 232 -22.55 27.37 -0.38
CA LEU A 232 -22.34 27.28 -1.83
C LEU A 232 -21.08 26.49 -2.22
N ALA A 233 -20.15 26.29 -1.30
CA ALA A 233 -18.87 25.65 -1.58
C ALA A 233 -18.99 24.24 -2.22
N PRO A 234 -19.89 23.33 -1.78
CA PRO A 234 -20.01 22.00 -2.40
C PRO A 234 -20.43 22.07 -3.87
N GLU A 235 -21.36 22.95 -4.21
CA GLU A 235 -21.89 23.11 -5.58
C GLU A 235 -20.84 23.71 -6.52
N LEU A 236 -20.10 24.71 -6.05
CA LEU A 236 -19.01 25.33 -6.82
C LEU A 236 -17.85 24.35 -7.08
N LEU A 237 -17.60 23.44 -6.14
CA LEU A 237 -16.55 22.44 -6.25
C LEU A 237 -16.94 21.28 -7.16
N ASP A 238 -18.22 20.88 -7.19
CA ASP A 238 -18.72 19.87 -8.13
C ASP A 238 -18.53 20.33 -9.59
N MET A 239 -18.79 21.62 -9.86
CA MET A 239 -18.48 22.24 -11.16
C MET A 239 -16.98 22.29 -11.49
N SER A 240 -16.11 22.24 -10.47
CA SER A 240 -14.67 22.32 -10.65
C SER A 240 -14.02 21.00 -11.05
N GLY A 241 -14.71 19.85 -10.90
CA GLY A 241 -14.54 18.52 -11.54
C GLY A 241 -13.15 17.94 -11.85
N MET A 242 -12.05 18.62 -11.54
CA MET A 242 -10.76 18.44 -12.21
C MET A 242 -9.69 17.88 -11.29
N GLU A 243 -9.91 17.73 -9.98
CA GLU A 243 -8.84 17.24 -9.09
C GLU A 243 -8.41 15.80 -9.39
N PHE A 244 -9.27 14.99 -9.99
CA PHE A 244 -9.02 13.57 -10.27
C PHE A 244 -9.66 13.16 -11.60
N GLN A 245 -8.88 13.17 -12.68
CA GLN A 245 -9.34 12.84 -14.02
C GLN A 245 -8.78 11.50 -14.47
N VAL A 246 -9.66 10.59 -14.85
CA VAL A 246 -9.24 9.34 -15.50
C VAL A 246 -8.80 9.67 -16.93
N VAL A 247 -7.51 9.47 -17.22
CA VAL A 247 -6.91 9.69 -18.54
C VAL A 247 -7.12 8.48 -19.43
N ASP A 248 -6.98 7.29 -18.85
CA ASP A 248 -7.21 6.03 -19.53
C ASP A 248 -8.05 5.12 -18.64
N GLU A 249 -9.21 4.73 -19.15
CA GLU A 249 -10.15 3.84 -18.47
C GLU A 249 -9.65 2.39 -18.50
N PRO A 250 -9.94 1.60 -17.46
CA PRO A 250 -9.53 0.22 -17.42
C PRO A 250 -10.32 -0.60 -18.46
N ARG A 251 -9.60 -1.27 -19.35
CA ARG A 251 -10.19 -2.10 -20.42
C ARG A 251 -10.02 -3.58 -20.14
N GLU A 252 -10.93 -4.38 -20.71
CA GLU A 252 -10.75 -5.83 -20.78
C GLU A 252 -9.57 -6.14 -21.72
N GLN A 253 -8.54 -6.81 -21.20
CA GLN A 253 -7.42 -7.24 -22.01
C GLN A 253 -7.70 -8.61 -22.61
N SER A 254 -7.64 -8.72 -23.94
CA SER A 254 -7.81 -9.98 -24.65
C SER A 254 -6.60 -10.92 -24.54
N ARG A 255 -5.51 -10.46 -23.91
CA ARG A 255 -4.27 -11.23 -23.70
C ARG A 255 -3.83 -11.10 -22.24
N PRO A 256 -3.31 -12.19 -21.65
CA PRO A 256 -2.75 -12.15 -20.31
C PRO A 256 -1.51 -11.24 -20.27
N SER A 257 -1.37 -10.45 -19.21
CA SER A 257 -0.33 -9.41 -19.08
C SER A 257 0.19 -9.22 -17.65
N GLY A 258 -0.57 -9.65 -16.63
CA GLY A 258 -0.27 -9.38 -15.22
C GLY A 258 0.63 -10.41 -14.52
N GLY A 259 0.80 -11.59 -15.12
CA GLY A 259 1.46 -12.73 -14.49
C GLY A 259 3.00 -12.68 -14.50
N THR A 260 3.62 -11.67 -15.10
CA THR A 260 5.09 -11.62 -15.27
C THR A 260 5.84 -11.64 -13.95
N ARG A 261 5.44 -10.78 -12.99
CA ARG A 261 6.12 -10.72 -11.68
C ARG A 261 5.88 -11.98 -10.85
N SER A 262 4.65 -12.48 -10.78
CA SER A 262 4.36 -13.72 -10.03
C SER A 262 5.07 -14.93 -10.65
N ALA A 263 5.15 -15.01 -11.98
CA ALA A 263 5.93 -16.01 -12.68
C ALA A 263 7.43 -15.93 -12.36
N ILE A 264 8.03 -14.72 -12.35
CA ILE A 264 9.44 -14.52 -11.99
C ILE A 264 9.69 -14.94 -10.53
N VAL A 265 8.79 -14.58 -9.60
CA VAL A 265 8.89 -14.99 -8.19
C VAL A 265 8.80 -16.51 -8.06
N LEU A 266 7.84 -17.16 -8.71
CA LEU A 266 7.72 -18.63 -8.69
C LEU A 266 8.97 -19.30 -9.27
N ALA A 267 9.48 -18.82 -10.40
CA ALA A 267 10.70 -19.33 -11.02
C ALA A 267 11.93 -19.17 -10.10
N SER A 268 12.10 -17.99 -9.50
CA SER A 268 13.22 -17.73 -8.57
C SER A 268 13.13 -18.58 -7.29
N VAL A 269 11.95 -18.71 -6.69
CA VAL A 269 11.72 -19.57 -5.52
C VAL A 269 12.03 -21.02 -5.85
N ALA A 270 11.59 -21.52 -7.01
CA ALA A 270 11.89 -22.87 -7.44
C ALA A 270 13.39 -23.12 -7.64
N LEU A 271 14.11 -22.15 -8.21
CA LEU A 271 15.57 -22.22 -8.36
C LEU A 271 16.29 -22.29 -7.01
N VAL A 272 15.94 -21.39 -6.08
CA VAL A 272 16.54 -21.34 -4.74
C VAL A 272 16.21 -22.61 -3.94
N ALA A 273 14.96 -23.04 -3.95
CA ALA A 273 14.51 -24.25 -3.26
C ALA A 273 15.21 -25.50 -3.81
N GLY A 274 15.33 -25.62 -5.14
CA GLY A 274 16.05 -26.72 -5.78
C GLY A 274 17.54 -26.76 -5.42
N ALA A 275 18.20 -25.59 -5.39
CA ALA A 275 19.59 -25.48 -4.99
C ALA A 275 19.81 -25.83 -3.50
N ALA A 276 18.94 -25.33 -2.61
CA ALA A 276 18.98 -25.63 -1.18
C ALA A 276 18.75 -27.12 -0.90
N LEU A 277 17.78 -27.74 -1.57
CA LEU A 277 17.46 -29.15 -1.44
C LEU A 277 18.63 -30.03 -1.94
N ALA A 278 19.26 -29.65 -3.06
CA ALA A 278 20.45 -30.35 -3.54
C ALA A 278 21.63 -30.25 -2.55
N ALA A 279 21.86 -29.07 -1.97
CA ALA A 279 22.88 -28.90 -0.93
C ALA A 279 22.60 -29.76 0.31
N LEU A 280 21.35 -29.79 0.77
CA LEU A 280 20.92 -30.60 1.92
C LEU A 280 21.10 -32.10 1.66
N LEU A 281 20.73 -32.58 0.46
CA LEU A 281 20.94 -33.98 0.07
C LEU A 281 22.43 -34.36 0.04
N ILE A 282 23.30 -33.47 -0.45
CA ILE A 282 24.75 -33.70 -0.44
C ILE A 282 25.29 -33.77 1.00
N LEU A 283 24.85 -32.85 1.88
CA LEU A 283 25.24 -32.86 3.30
C LEU A 283 24.79 -34.14 4.00
N LEU A 284 23.53 -34.53 3.82
CA LEU A 284 22.94 -35.72 4.43
C LEU A 284 23.62 -37.01 3.92
N ALA A 285 23.80 -37.13 2.61
CA ALA A 285 24.50 -38.27 2.01
C ALA A 285 25.95 -38.38 2.53
N THR A 286 26.63 -37.25 2.70
CA THR A 286 28.00 -37.22 3.26
C THR A 286 28.01 -37.69 4.71
N HIS A 287 27.06 -37.23 5.53
CA HIS A 287 26.93 -37.63 6.93
C HIS A 287 26.63 -39.14 7.09
N LEU A 288 25.73 -39.70 6.27
CA LEU A 288 25.43 -41.13 6.30
C LEU A 288 26.62 -41.98 5.81
N SER A 289 27.34 -41.54 4.78
CA SER A 289 28.53 -42.27 4.32
C SER A 289 29.65 -42.29 5.37
N GLY A 290 29.80 -41.23 6.17
CA GLY A 290 30.77 -41.19 7.27
C GLY A 290 30.46 -42.17 8.43
N MET A 291 29.19 -42.56 8.61
CA MET A 291 28.80 -43.56 9.61
C MET A 291 28.99 -45.00 9.11
N ALA A 292 28.89 -45.23 7.80
CA ALA A 292 29.04 -46.56 7.21
C ALA A 292 30.49 -47.10 7.27
N ASP A 293 31.49 -46.21 7.28
CA ASP A 293 32.91 -46.58 7.30
C ASP A 293 33.42 -47.01 8.70
N VAL A 294 32.61 -46.93 9.76
CA VAL A 294 33.03 -47.31 11.14
C VAL A 294 32.90 -48.81 11.41
N ARG A 295 32.31 -49.61 10.52
CA ARG A 295 31.94 -51.02 10.82
C ARG A 295 32.71 -52.12 10.09
N LEU A 296 33.84 -51.82 9.46
CA LEU A 296 34.73 -52.84 8.88
C LEU A 296 36.19 -52.58 9.26
N SER A 297 36.52 -52.68 10.55
CA SER A 297 37.89 -53.03 10.95
C SER A 297 37.93 -54.56 11.10
N PRO A 298 38.54 -55.31 10.18
CA PRO A 298 38.64 -56.76 10.32
C PRO A 298 39.69 -57.09 11.39
N ALA A 299 39.23 -57.77 12.43
CA ALA A 299 40.09 -58.48 13.38
C ALA A 299 40.97 -59.47 12.60
N GLY A 300 42.29 -59.32 12.71
CA GLY A 300 43.23 -60.16 11.95
C GLY A 300 44.70 -59.91 12.28
N GLN A 301 45.06 -59.84 13.57
CA GLN A 301 46.45 -60.01 13.99
C GLN A 301 46.56 -61.30 14.80
N ILE A 302 46.85 -62.42 14.13
CA ILE A 302 47.33 -63.65 14.77
C ILE A 302 48.42 -64.29 13.89
N ALA A 303 49.60 -64.44 14.49
CA ALA A 303 50.68 -65.41 14.24
C ALA A 303 51.41 -65.45 12.87
N ALA A 304 52.66 -64.96 12.86
CA ALA A 304 53.68 -65.41 11.93
C ALA A 304 54.60 -66.42 12.65
N VAL A 305 54.55 -67.69 12.23
CA VAL A 305 55.47 -68.77 12.62
C VAL A 305 56.55 -68.89 11.53
N PRO A 306 57.85 -68.92 11.86
CA PRO A 306 58.91 -69.07 10.87
C PRO A 306 59.05 -70.54 10.41
N ARG A 307 59.04 -70.76 9.10
CA ARG A 307 59.23 -72.07 8.47
C ARG A 307 60.66 -72.17 7.94
N ALA A 308 61.42 -73.13 8.45
CA ALA A 308 62.73 -73.54 7.97
C ALA A 308 62.63 -74.10 6.53
N VAL A 309 63.55 -73.71 5.66
CA VAL A 309 63.79 -74.34 4.35
C VAL A 309 65.26 -74.71 4.30
N GLY A 310 65.52 -76.01 4.29
CA GLY A 310 66.82 -76.59 4.00
C GLY A 310 66.83 -77.17 2.59
N GLY A 311 67.95 -76.94 1.90
CA GLY A 311 68.61 -77.91 1.03
C GLY A 311 68.12 -78.02 -0.40
N GLU A 312 68.91 -77.50 -1.34
CA GLU A 312 69.22 -78.27 -2.55
C GLU A 312 70.65 -77.97 -3.02
N ALA A 313 71.35 -79.04 -3.38
CA ALA A 313 72.75 -79.10 -3.72
C ALA A 313 72.96 -78.92 -5.23
N ALA A 314 74.08 -78.32 -5.63
CA ALA A 314 74.68 -78.54 -6.94
C ALA A 314 76.20 -78.51 -6.80
N ALA A 315 76.81 -79.63 -7.16
CA ALA A 315 78.23 -79.85 -7.23
C ALA A 315 78.85 -79.08 -8.41
N ASP A 316 80.05 -78.56 -8.22
CA ASP A 316 81.00 -78.44 -9.34
C ASP A 316 82.43 -78.74 -8.85
N ARG A 317 83.15 -79.53 -9.65
CA ARG A 317 84.51 -80.01 -9.43
C ARG A 317 85.44 -79.25 -10.36
N ALA A 318 86.56 -78.72 -9.86
CA ALA A 318 87.88 -78.77 -10.50
C ALA A 318 88.90 -77.94 -9.70
N GLY A 319 90.08 -78.52 -9.45
CA GLY A 319 91.28 -77.82 -8.98
C GLY A 319 91.84 -78.37 -7.68
#